data_AF-A0AAE1F7F1-F1
#
_entry.id   AF-A0AAE1F7F1-F1
#
_cell.length_a   1.000
_cell.length_b   1.000
_cell.length_c   1.000
_cell.angle_alpha   90.00
_cell.angle_beta   90.00
_cell.angle_gamma   90.00
#
_symmetry.space_group_name_H-M   'P 1'
#
loop_
_entity.id
_entity.type
_entity.pdbx_description
1 polymer ?
#
loop_
_entity_poly.entity_id
_entity_poly.type
_entity_poly.pdbx_seq_one_letter_code
_entity_poly.pdbx_strand_id
1 'polypeptide(L)'
;MPLTSITNQEKYGNTATETEEIIGNTDKETEEIIIGKTAKKRKSNTDEEIIGNTAKKTKESDGNTDKENKESDGNTDKEINGNTDKETKENIDDVKVLGVLGVRHEEYQYLDLIRFLLKQGHSKGDRTGTGTLSTFGPQMKFSLRNGTFPLLTTKRVFWRGVVEELLWFIRGSTNASELSDKGVHIWAPNSSRAFLDGAGFGDREEGDLGPVYGFQWRHTGAKYTDMKADYTGQGVDQLQKIIDTIKTNPDDRRMVMSAWNVTDIPLMALPPCHCLCQFYVADGELSCQLYQRSADMGLGVPFNIASYALLTCMVAKVTGLKVGIAISLS
;
A
#
# COMPACT_ATOMS: atom_id res chain seq x y z
N MET A 1 -14.61 -28.63 48.20
CA MET A 1 -14.22 -29.86 48.92
C MET A 1 -14.07 -30.97 47.88
N PRO A 2 -12.87 -31.56 47.70
CA PRO A 2 -12.66 -32.59 46.69
C PRO A 2 -12.67 -34.02 47.28
N LEU A 3 -13.06 -34.98 46.45
CA LEU A 3 -12.91 -36.42 46.64
C LEU A 3 -11.59 -36.90 46.02
N THR A 4 -11.03 -37.91 46.66
CA THR A 4 -9.72 -38.55 46.47
C THR A 4 -9.65 -39.60 45.35
N SER A 5 -8.40 -39.96 45.01
CA SER A 5 -7.87 -41.17 44.33
C SER A 5 -7.85 -41.11 42.79
N ILE A 6 -6.82 -41.55 42.05
CA ILE A 6 -5.98 -42.77 42.16
C ILE A 6 -4.57 -42.52 41.55
N THR A 7 -3.60 -43.29 42.06
CA THR A 7 -2.16 -43.44 41.78
C THR A 7 -1.78 -44.34 40.59
N ASN A 8 -0.60 -44.10 39.97
CA ASN A 8 0.50 -45.05 39.60
C ASN A 8 1.38 -44.40 38.50
N GLN A 9 2.67 -44.04 38.73
CA GLN A 9 3.90 -44.88 38.71
C GLN A 9 3.94 -45.85 37.49
N GLU A 10 4.88 -45.77 36.55
CA GLU A 10 6.33 -45.98 36.70
C GLU A 10 7.13 -45.53 35.43
N LYS A 11 8.35 -44.98 35.66
CA LYS A 11 9.69 -45.28 35.03
C LYS A 11 9.83 -45.44 33.50
N TYR A 12 10.93 -45.20 32.80
CA TYR A 12 12.36 -44.84 32.91
C TYR A 12 12.63 -44.05 31.59
N GLY A 13 13.59 -43.14 31.40
CA GLY A 13 15.01 -43.23 31.68
C GLY A 13 15.70 -42.48 30.53
N ASN A 14 16.70 -41.69 30.92
CA ASN A 14 17.47 -40.72 30.15
C ASN A 14 18.43 -41.42 29.16
N THR A 15 18.61 -40.86 27.95
CA THR A 15 19.88 -41.00 27.21
C THR A 15 20.15 -39.75 26.39
N ALA A 16 21.26 -39.11 26.73
CA ALA A 16 21.92 -38.05 26.01
C ALA A 16 22.55 -38.55 24.70
N THR A 17 22.64 -37.67 23.71
CA THR A 17 23.68 -37.70 22.68
C THR A 17 24.12 -36.27 22.39
N GLU A 18 25.37 -35.99 22.76
CA GLU A 18 26.20 -34.90 22.24
C GLU A 18 26.50 -35.18 20.76
N THR A 19 26.53 -34.13 19.93
CA THR A 19 27.48 -34.02 18.80
C THR A 19 27.74 -32.54 18.51
N GLU A 20 29.02 -32.28 18.27
CA GLU A 20 29.75 -31.01 18.25
C GLU A 20 29.52 -30.12 17.02
N GLU A 21 30.00 -28.88 17.18
CA GLU A 21 30.24 -27.85 16.17
C GLU A 21 31.06 -28.34 14.96
N ILE A 22 30.68 -27.87 13.75
CA ILE A 22 31.65 -27.57 12.70
C ILE A 22 31.34 -26.20 12.09
N ILE A 23 32.31 -25.31 12.27
CA ILE A 23 32.47 -23.99 11.66
C ILE A 23 32.79 -24.17 10.17
N GLY A 24 32.07 -23.46 9.31
CA GLY A 24 32.29 -23.40 7.86
C GLY A 24 31.99 -22.00 7.32
N ASN A 25 33.00 -21.15 7.40
CA ASN A 25 33.07 -19.77 6.94
C ASN A 25 33.25 -19.74 5.41
N THR A 26 32.37 -19.06 4.66
CA THR A 26 32.72 -18.47 3.35
C THR A 26 31.80 -17.29 3.01
N ASP A 27 32.44 -16.14 2.99
CA ASP A 27 32.30 -15.05 2.02
C ASP A 27 31.11 -14.09 2.11
N LYS A 28 31.40 -13.03 2.86
CA LYS A 28 30.85 -11.68 2.71
C LYS A 28 31.29 -11.10 1.36
N GLU A 29 30.35 -10.89 0.45
CA GLU A 29 30.46 -9.82 -0.55
C GLU A 29 29.45 -8.74 -0.19
N THR A 30 30.00 -7.66 0.35
CA THR A 30 29.35 -6.37 0.55
C THR A 30 29.24 -5.66 -0.80
N GLU A 31 28.03 -5.52 -1.34
CA GLU A 31 27.76 -4.54 -2.40
C GLU A 31 27.65 -3.14 -1.77
N GLU A 32 28.74 -2.37 -1.82
CA GLU A 32 28.72 -0.93 -1.59
C GLU A 32 27.99 -0.23 -2.75
N ILE A 33 26.81 0.34 -2.48
CA ILE A 33 26.20 1.32 -3.38
C ILE A 33 26.89 2.67 -3.15
N ILE A 34 27.88 2.95 -4.00
CA ILE A 34 28.54 4.25 -4.11
C ILE A 34 27.55 5.26 -4.70
N ILE A 35 27.01 6.16 -3.87
CA ILE A 35 26.36 7.40 -4.34
C ILE A 35 27.46 8.38 -4.71
N GLY A 36 27.78 8.44 -6.00
CA GLY A 36 28.71 9.42 -6.56
C GLY A 36 28.21 10.86 -6.35
N LYS A 37 28.85 11.58 -5.42
CA LYS A 37 28.87 13.05 -5.42
C LYS A 37 29.82 13.51 -6.53
N THR A 38 29.28 14.01 -7.63
CA THR A 38 30.06 14.84 -8.56
C THR A 38 29.63 16.29 -8.41
N ALA A 39 30.30 17.01 -7.52
CA ALA A 39 30.32 18.46 -7.54
C ALA A 39 31.17 18.92 -8.74
N LYS A 40 30.58 19.66 -9.68
CA LYS A 40 31.34 20.52 -10.61
C LYS A 40 30.99 21.98 -10.34
N LYS A 41 32.00 22.69 -9.82
CA LYS A 41 32.00 24.11 -9.50
C LYS A 41 32.25 24.91 -10.79
N ARG A 42 31.29 25.80 -11.09
CA ARG A 42 31.34 27.12 -11.77
C ARG A 42 32.26 27.33 -12.99
N LYS A 43 31.66 27.94 -14.02
CA LYS A 43 32.17 29.20 -14.59
C LYS A 43 31.02 30.19 -14.81
N SER A 44 31.27 31.39 -14.34
CA SER A 44 30.50 32.63 -14.49
C SER A 44 30.40 33.07 -15.94
N ASN A 45 29.32 33.77 -16.28
CA ASN A 45 29.43 35.11 -16.86
C ASN A 45 28.18 35.91 -16.51
N THR A 46 28.44 37.14 -16.10
CA THR A 46 27.54 38.27 -15.92
C THR A 46 26.91 38.67 -17.26
N ASP A 47 25.73 39.27 -17.24
CA ASP A 47 25.59 40.72 -17.49
C ASP A 47 24.15 41.17 -17.20
N GLU A 48 24.08 42.37 -16.60
CA GLU A 48 22.92 43.21 -16.30
C GLU A 48 22.22 43.64 -17.61
N GLU A 49 20.95 44.01 -17.69
CA GLU A 49 20.34 45.30 -17.31
C GLU A 49 18.90 45.27 -17.90
N ILE A 50 17.83 45.52 -17.13
CA ILE A 50 17.13 46.82 -16.95
C ILE A 50 15.84 47.01 -17.81
N ILE A 51 14.74 47.20 -17.06
CA ILE A 51 13.59 48.12 -17.23
C ILE A 51 12.63 47.96 -18.43
N GLY A 52 11.32 47.98 -18.12
CA GLY A 52 10.34 48.65 -19.00
C GLY A 52 8.88 48.21 -18.89
N ASN A 53 8.10 48.94 -18.09
CA ASN A 53 6.63 48.99 -18.08
C ASN A 53 6.00 49.05 -19.50
N THR A 54 4.76 48.58 -19.66
CA THR A 54 3.53 49.42 -19.70
C THR A 54 2.30 48.63 -20.19
N ALA A 55 1.14 49.08 -19.73
CA ALA A 55 -0.18 48.48 -19.71
C ALA A 55 -1.02 48.53 -21.01
N LYS A 56 -2.12 47.76 -20.96
CA LYS A 56 -3.50 48.05 -21.46
C LYS A 56 -3.70 48.29 -22.98
N LYS A 57 -4.56 47.47 -23.60
CA LYS A 57 -6.00 47.81 -23.82
C LYS A 57 -6.78 46.70 -24.53
N THR A 58 -8.06 46.70 -24.17
CA THR A 58 -9.25 45.97 -24.61
C THR A 58 -9.70 46.25 -26.05
N LYS A 59 -10.44 45.29 -26.64
CA LYS A 59 -11.78 45.39 -27.31
C LYS A 59 -12.04 44.07 -28.08
N GLU A 60 -13.04 43.25 -27.75
CA GLU A 60 -14.51 43.32 -27.96
C GLU A 60 -15.03 43.22 -29.41
N SER A 61 -16.16 42.52 -29.55
CA SER A 61 -17.10 42.34 -30.68
C SER A 61 -16.72 41.34 -31.78
N ASP A 62 -17.61 40.57 -32.41
CA ASP A 62 -19.02 40.20 -32.20
C ASP A 62 -19.38 39.16 -33.32
N GLY A 63 -20.46 38.40 -33.12
CA GLY A 63 -21.30 37.84 -34.21
C GLY A 63 -20.89 36.45 -34.74
N ASN A 64 -21.59 35.35 -34.42
CA ASN A 64 -22.88 34.89 -34.99
C ASN A 64 -22.74 34.58 -36.51
N THR A 65 -22.96 33.37 -37.05
CA THR A 65 -24.19 32.55 -37.06
C THR A 65 -23.90 31.16 -37.69
N ASP A 66 -24.45 30.12 -37.06
CA ASP A 66 -25.32 29.04 -37.60
C ASP A 66 -25.14 28.37 -38.98
N LYS A 67 -25.37 27.04 -38.90
CA LYS A 67 -26.01 26.12 -39.88
C LYS A 67 -25.18 25.61 -41.07
N GLU A 68 -25.31 24.38 -41.55
CA GLU A 68 -25.90 23.09 -41.13
C GLU A 68 -25.63 22.13 -42.32
N ASN A 69 -25.58 20.82 -42.04
CA ASN A 69 -25.98 19.70 -42.92
C ASN A 69 -25.18 19.39 -44.21
N LYS A 70 -24.58 18.18 -44.26
CA LYS A 70 -25.14 16.97 -44.93
C LYS A 70 -24.12 15.83 -45.06
N GLU A 71 -24.52 14.66 -44.54
CA GLU A 71 -24.55 13.32 -45.17
C GLU A 71 -24.05 13.21 -46.63
N SER A 72 -23.53 12.10 -47.16
CA SER A 72 -23.33 10.71 -46.73
C SER A 72 -22.59 9.98 -47.87
N ASP A 73 -22.23 8.72 -47.60
CA ASP A 73 -22.10 7.59 -48.55
C ASP A 73 -20.80 7.35 -49.31
N GLY A 74 -20.41 6.07 -49.30
CA GLY A 74 -19.87 5.44 -50.52
C GLY A 74 -18.65 4.53 -50.36
N ASN A 75 -18.88 3.34 -49.83
CA ASN A 75 -18.03 2.15 -49.79
C ASN A 75 -17.29 1.81 -51.11
N THR A 76 -16.09 1.18 -51.05
CA THR A 76 -15.72 0.03 -51.91
C THR A 76 -14.42 -0.62 -51.45
N ASP A 77 -14.53 -1.88 -51.04
CA ASP A 77 -13.44 -2.83 -50.77
C ASP A 77 -12.83 -3.41 -52.07
N LYS A 78 -11.53 -3.72 -52.02
CA LYS A 78 -10.87 -4.71 -52.89
C LYS A 78 -9.83 -5.51 -52.08
N GLU A 79 -10.10 -6.80 -51.91
CA GLU A 79 -9.14 -7.80 -51.41
C GLU A 79 -8.20 -8.29 -52.54
N ILE A 80 -6.94 -8.57 -52.17
CA ILE A 80 -6.03 -9.48 -52.89
C ILE A 80 -5.31 -10.36 -51.86
N ASN A 81 -5.38 -11.68 -52.06
CA ASN A 81 -4.76 -12.76 -51.28
C ASN A 81 -3.28 -13.00 -51.64
N GLY A 82 -2.49 -13.54 -50.70
CA GLY A 82 -1.28 -14.32 -51.03
C GLY A 82 -0.25 -14.61 -49.92
N ASN A 83 -0.32 -15.83 -49.36
CA ASN A 83 0.76 -16.73 -48.83
C ASN A 83 1.75 -16.25 -47.75
N THR A 84 1.62 -16.75 -46.51
CA THR A 84 2.29 -17.92 -45.86
C THR A 84 3.74 -17.70 -45.42
N ASP A 85 3.98 -17.74 -44.11
CA ASP A 85 5.05 -18.54 -43.52
C ASP A 85 4.67 -18.99 -42.10
N LYS A 86 4.95 -20.27 -41.83
CA LYS A 86 4.69 -20.96 -40.55
C LYS A 86 5.83 -20.68 -39.59
N GLU A 87 5.56 -19.98 -38.50
CA GLU A 87 6.41 -19.99 -37.30
C GLU A 87 5.56 -20.18 -36.04
N THR A 88 5.98 -21.19 -35.26
CA THR A 88 5.75 -21.37 -33.81
C THR A 88 4.39 -20.97 -33.25
N LYS A 89 3.48 -21.96 -33.19
CA LYS A 89 2.32 -21.97 -32.30
C LYS A 89 2.78 -22.10 -30.84
N GLU A 90 3.29 -21.02 -30.27
CA GLU A 90 3.08 -20.78 -28.84
C GLU A 90 1.65 -20.24 -28.68
N ASN A 91 0.97 -20.63 -27.61
CA ASN A 91 -0.48 -20.44 -27.37
C ASN A 91 -0.94 -18.97 -27.41
N ILE A 92 -1.11 -18.44 -28.62
CA ILE A 92 -1.73 -17.14 -28.94
C ILE A 92 -3.25 -17.18 -28.63
N ASP A 93 -3.83 -18.38 -28.56
CA ASP A 93 -5.26 -18.56 -28.36
C ASP A 93 -5.71 -18.15 -26.94
N ASP A 94 -4.90 -18.36 -25.90
CA ASP A 94 -5.26 -17.97 -24.52
C ASP A 94 -5.28 -16.45 -24.31
N VAL A 95 -4.41 -15.71 -25.01
CA VAL A 95 -4.35 -14.24 -24.95
C VAL A 95 -5.51 -13.61 -25.73
N LYS A 96 -5.96 -14.23 -26.82
CA LYS A 96 -7.10 -13.77 -27.61
C LYS A 96 -8.44 -14.00 -26.91
N VAL A 97 -8.60 -15.09 -26.15
CA VAL A 97 -9.85 -15.38 -25.43
C VAL A 97 -10.20 -14.27 -24.43
N LEU A 98 -9.21 -13.67 -23.76
CA LEU A 98 -9.42 -12.51 -22.88
C LEU A 98 -9.81 -11.23 -23.64
N GLY A 99 -9.23 -11.01 -24.83
CA GLY A 99 -9.57 -9.86 -25.69
C GLY A 99 -10.97 -9.94 -26.30
N VAL A 100 -11.50 -11.15 -26.51
CA VAL A 100 -12.81 -11.39 -27.15
C VAL A 100 -13.97 -11.35 -26.14
N LEU A 101 -13.71 -11.49 -24.83
CA LEU A 101 -14.72 -11.49 -23.78
C LEU A 101 -15.05 -10.10 -23.18
N GLY A 102 -14.36 -9.03 -23.59
CA GLY A 102 -14.64 -7.67 -23.11
C GLY A 102 -14.31 -7.41 -21.63
N VAL A 103 -13.76 -8.38 -20.90
CA VAL A 103 -13.36 -8.22 -19.50
C VAL A 103 -11.87 -7.88 -19.44
N ARG A 104 -11.57 -6.61 -19.23
CA ARG A 104 -10.21 -6.11 -19.07
C ARG A 104 -9.66 -6.50 -17.69
N HIS A 105 -8.44 -7.02 -17.63
CA HIS A 105 -7.78 -7.42 -16.37
C HIS A 105 -7.73 -6.28 -15.34
N GLU A 106 -7.96 -6.58 -14.06
CA GLU A 106 -8.13 -5.56 -13.00
C GLU A 106 -6.90 -4.64 -12.82
N GLU A 107 -5.69 -5.15 -13.06
CA GLU A 107 -4.43 -4.37 -13.02
C GLU A 107 -4.43 -3.18 -14.00
N TYR A 108 -5.24 -3.20 -15.06
CA TYR A 108 -5.34 -2.05 -15.94
C TYR A 108 -5.89 -0.80 -15.25
N GLN A 109 -6.65 -0.92 -14.16
CA GLN A 109 -7.07 0.24 -13.37
C GLN A 109 -5.86 1.02 -12.83
N TYR A 110 -4.86 0.29 -12.33
CA TYR A 110 -3.59 0.87 -11.87
C TYR A 110 -2.78 1.46 -13.02
N LEU A 111 -2.62 0.72 -14.12
CA LEU A 111 -1.84 1.17 -15.28
C LEU A 111 -2.47 2.39 -15.97
N ASP A 112 -3.80 2.45 -16.07
CA ASP A 112 -4.50 3.57 -16.67
C ASP A 112 -4.41 4.81 -15.80
N LEU A 113 -4.48 4.67 -14.48
CA LEU A 113 -4.27 5.78 -13.57
C LEU A 113 -2.85 6.34 -13.70
N ILE A 114 -1.83 5.49 -13.81
CA ILE A 114 -0.46 5.94 -14.10
C ILE A 114 -0.38 6.67 -15.45
N ARG A 115 -0.97 6.10 -16.52
CA ARG A 115 -1.00 6.75 -17.83
C ARG A 115 -1.69 8.10 -17.79
N PHE A 116 -2.78 8.22 -17.02
CA PHE A 116 -3.49 9.47 -16.81
C PHE A 116 -2.59 10.48 -16.09
N LEU A 117 -1.96 10.11 -14.98
CA LEU A 117 -1.06 10.98 -14.23
C LEU A 117 0.10 11.50 -15.09
N LEU A 118 0.70 10.64 -15.91
CA LEU A 118 1.82 11.02 -16.79
C LEU A 118 1.39 11.98 -17.92
N LYS A 119 0.15 11.86 -18.42
CA LYS A 119 -0.34 12.69 -19.54
C LYS A 119 -1.04 13.97 -19.09
N GLN A 120 -1.78 13.89 -18.00
CA GLN A 120 -2.77 14.91 -17.57
C GLN A 120 -2.65 15.26 -16.09
N GLY A 121 -1.73 14.64 -15.33
CA GLY A 121 -1.55 14.93 -13.91
C GLY A 121 -1.10 16.36 -13.67
N HIS A 122 -1.57 16.94 -12.58
CA HIS A 122 -1.16 18.26 -12.15
C HIS A 122 0.24 18.20 -11.56
N SER A 123 1.17 18.93 -12.16
CA SER A 123 2.52 19.12 -11.63
C SER A 123 2.47 19.93 -10.34
N LYS A 124 3.12 19.42 -9.29
CA LYS A 124 3.33 20.11 -8.02
C LYS A 124 4.80 20.02 -7.65
N GLY A 125 5.39 21.16 -7.29
CA GLY A 125 6.71 21.20 -6.65
C GLY A 125 6.65 20.70 -5.21
N ASP A 126 7.80 20.31 -4.68
CA ASP A 126 8.01 20.03 -3.25
C ASP A 126 9.27 20.75 -2.74
N ARG A 127 9.47 20.78 -1.41
CA ARG A 127 10.63 21.43 -0.79
C ARG A 127 11.98 20.77 -1.14
N THR A 128 11.94 19.56 -1.68
CA THR A 128 13.13 18.75 -2.03
C THR A 128 13.53 18.89 -3.51
N GLY A 129 12.69 19.54 -4.32
CA GLY A 129 12.91 19.72 -5.76
C GLY A 129 12.62 18.48 -6.61
N THR A 130 12.02 17.43 -6.05
CA THR A 130 11.68 16.19 -6.78
C THR A 130 10.44 16.40 -7.63
N GLY A 131 9.40 17.00 -7.03
CA GLY A 131 8.13 17.27 -7.69
C GLY A 131 7.29 16.01 -7.92
N THR A 132 6.00 16.20 -8.17
CA THR A 132 5.03 15.11 -8.37
C THR A 132 4.04 15.46 -9.48
N LEU A 133 3.52 14.43 -10.16
CA LEU A 133 2.31 14.51 -10.97
C LEU A 133 1.16 13.93 -10.16
N SER A 134 0.08 14.69 -10.02
CA SER A 134 -0.99 14.36 -9.07
C SER A 134 -2.39 14.48 -9.66
N THR A 135 -3.31 13.70 -9.11
CA THR A 135 -4.77 13.84 -9.30
C THR A 135 -5.47 13.63 -7.96
N PHE A 136 -6.78 13.81 -7.89
CA PHE A 136 -7.55 13.70 -6.65
C PHE A 136 -8.79 12.83 -6.83
N GLY A 137 -9.02 11.92 -5.88
CA GLY A 137 -10.18 11.03 -5.82
C GLY A 137 -10.27 9.89 -6.87
N PRO A 138 -9.17 9.29 -7.38
CA PRO A 138 -9.30 8.08 -8.20
C PRO A 138 -9.78 6.89 -7.37
N GLN A 139 -10.54 5.99 -8.00
CA GLN A 139 -10.99 4.74 -7.37
C GLN A 139 -10.58 3.50 -8.18
N MET A 140 -10.10 2.46 -7.50
CA MET A 140 -9.79 1.15 -8.10
C MET A 140 -10.50 0.05 -7.31
N LYS A 141 -10.94 -1.03 -7.97
CA LYS A 141 -11.64 -2.18 -7.38
C LYS A 141 -10.96 -3.49 -7.77
N PHE A 142 -10.66 -4.34 -6.79
CA PHE A 142 -10.04 -5.65 -7.04
C PHE A 142 -10.88 -6.79 -6.47
N SER A 143 -10.98 -7.92 -7.14
CA SER A 143 -11.68 -9.10 -6.64
C SER A 143 -10.74 -10.00 -5.83
N LEU A 144 -11.26 -10.58 -4.74
CA LEU A 144 -10.58 -11.66 -3.99
C LEU A 144 -11.25 -13.03 -4.17
N ARG A 145 -12.36 -13.07 -4.92
CA ARG A 145 -13.16 -14.28 -5.10
C ARG A 145 -12.32 -15.38 -5.76
N ASN A 146 -12.69 -16.62 -5.52
CA ASN A 146 -12.14 -17.80 -6.20
C ASN A 146 -10.61 -17.95 -6.08
N GLY A 147 -10.01 -17.45 -5.01
CA GLY A 147 -8.57 -17.54 -4.79
C GLY A 147 -7.74 -16.52 -5.57
N THR A 148 -8.38 -15.53 -6.20
CA THR A 148 -7.69 -14.39 -6.82
C THR A 148 -7.05 -13.50 -5.76
N PHE A 149 -5.85 -13.00 -6.04
CA PHE A 149 -5.15 -12.06 -5.16
C PHE A 149 -4.49 -10.95 -6.00
N PRO A 150 -4.75 -9.65 -5.73
CA PRO A 150 -4.32 -8.54 -6.57
C PRO A 150 -2.86 -8.14 -6.33
N LEU A 151 -1.93 -9.09 -6.51
CA LEU A 151 -0.51 -8.78 -6.58
C LEU A 151 -0.19 -8.36 -8.01
N LEU A 152 0.25 -7.11 -8.20
CA LEU A 152 0.55 -6.59 -9.54
C LEU A 152 1.61 -7.45 -10.24
N THR A 153 1.43 -7.69 -11.55
CA THR A 153 2.31 -8.55 -12.34
C THR A 153 3.29 -7.75 -13.18
N THR A 154 2.99 -6.49 -13.51
CA THR A 154 3.87 -5.63 -14.32
C THR A 154 5.10 -5.12 -13.56
N LYS A 155 5.10 -5.23 -12.23
CA LYS A 155 6.25 -4.91 -11.36
C LYS A 155 6.19 -5.78 -10.11
N ARG A 156 7.32 -6.41 -9.75
CA ARG A 156 7.42 -7.23 -8.54
C ARG A 156 7.10 -6.40 -7.29
N VAL A 157 6.16 -6.90 -6.49
CA VAL A 157 5.82 -6.36 -5.17
C VAL A 157 6.61 -7.11 -4.09
N PHE A 158 7.10 -6.39 -3.07
CA PHE A 158 7.87 -6.98 -1.96
C PHE A 158 6.97 -7.72 -0.96
N TRP A 159 6.51 -8.91 -1.33
CA TRP A 159 5.51 -9.68 -0.58
C TRP A 159 5.91 -9.99 0.87
N ARG A 160 7.16 -10.37 1.14
CA ARG A 160 7.61 -10.63 2.52
C ARG A 160 7.42 -9.39 3.40
N GLY A 161 7.77 -8.21 2.89
CA GLY A 161 7.55 -6.95 3.60
C GLY A 161 6.08 -6.69 3.89
N VAL A 162 5.19 -6.93 2.90
CA VAL A 162 3.73 -6.79 3.06
C VAL A 162 3.21 -7.63 4.21
N VAL A 163 3.58 -8.91 4.24
CA VAL A 163 3.11 -9.86 5.26
C VAL A 163 3.64 -9.46 6.65
N GLU A 164 4.94 -9.22 6.79
CA GLU A 164 5.54 -8.92 8.09
C GLU A 164 5.03 -7.60 8.68
N GLU A 165 4.88 -6.57 7.85
CA GLU A 165 4.32 -5.28 8.29
C GLU A 165 2.85 -5.42 8.70
N LEU A 166 2.03 -6.14 7.93
CA LEU A 166 0.63 -6.33 8.30
C LEU A 166 0.51 -7.08 9.64
N LEU A 167 1.31 -8.13 9.85
CA LEU A 167 1.33 -8.85 11.12
C LEU A 167 1.82 -7.96 12.28
N TRP A 168 2.76 -7.06 12.02
CA TRP A 168 3.23 -6.04 12.96
C TRP A 168 2.11 -5.04 13.32
N PHE A 169 1.34 -4.55 12.34
CA PHE A 169 0.16 -3.72 12.58
C PHE A 169 -0.91 -4.46 13.38
N ILE A 170 -1.21 -5.71 13.03
CA ILE A 170 -2.22 -6.52 13.74
C ILE A 170 -1.82 -6.72 15.19
N ARG A 171 -0.53 -6.92 15.51
CA ARG A 171 -0.06 -7.05 16.90
C ARG A 171 -0.07 -5.72 17.68
N GLY A 172 -0.27 -4.59 17.01
CA GLY A 172 -0.26 -3.29 17.67
C GLY A 172 1.14 -2.73 17.95
N SER A 173 2.19 -3.30 17.37
CA SER A 173 3.57 -2.87 17.63
C SER A 173 3.86 -1.50 17.01
N THR A 174 4.78 -0.78 17.64
CA THR A 174 5.31 0.53 17.21
C THR A 174 6.85 0.53 17.11
N ASN A 175 7.48 -0.63 17.34
CA ASN A 175 8.92 -0.83 17.26
C ASN A 175 9.35 -1.28 15.86
N ALA A 176 10.00 -0.39 15.10
CA ALA A 176 10.49 -0.68 13.75
C ALA A 176 11.63 -1.72 13.72
N SER A 177 12.30 -1.96 14.84
CA SER A 177 13.40 -2.95 14.92
C SER A 177 12.88 -4.37 14.72
N GLU A 178 11.64 -4.69 15.15
CA GLU A 178 11.01 -6.00 14.90
C GLU A 178 10.92 -6.36 13.42
N LEU A 179 10.76 -5.35 12.55
CA LEU A 179 10.74 -5.54 11.10
C LEU A 179 12.16 -5.64 10.55
N SER A 180 13.07 -4.79 11.04
CA SER A 180 14.47 -4.78 10.60
C SER A 180 15.18 -6.09 10.92
N ASP A 181 14.92 -6.70 12.08
CA ASP A 181 15.45 -8.01 12.50
C ASP A 181 15.00 -9.14 11.56
N LYS A 182 13.91 -8.93 10.82
CA LYS A 182 13.40 -9.85 9.80
C LYS A 182 13.80 -9.47 8.37
N GLY A 183 14.73 -8.52 8.23
CA GLY A 183 15.18 -7.99 6.95
C GLY A 183 14.09 -7.19 6.21
N VAL A 184 13.21 -6.50 6.94
CA VAL A 184 12.18 -5.61 6.38
C VAL A 184 12.48 -4.18 6.84
N HIS A 185 13.09 -3.38 5.96
CA HIS A 185 13.63 -2.05 6.31
C HIS A 185 12.76 -0.86 5.86
N ILE A 186 11.48 -1.10 5.58
CA ILE A 186 10.56 -0.06 5.04
C ILE A 186 10.38 1.13 6.00
N TRP A 187 10.52 0.90 7.31
CA TRP A 187 10.43 1.93 8.36
C TRP A 187 11.78 2.49 8.81
N ALA A 188 12.90 1.94 8.35
CA ALA A 188 14.23 2.34 8.81
C ALA A 188 14.53 3.84 8.60
N PRO A 189 14.19 4.47 7.44
CA PRO A 189 14.42 5.91 7.27
C PRO A 189 13.65 6.77 8.28
N ASN A 190 12.43 6.35 8.65
CA ASN A 190 11.52 7.13 9.51
C ASN A 190 11.66 6.81 11.00
N SER A 191 12.48 5.84 11.35
CA SER A 191 12.77 5.46 12.73
C SER A 191 14.20 5.76 13.15
N SER A 192 15.06 6.21 12.22
CA SER A 192 16.44 6.58 12.51
C SER A 192 16.55 7.74 13.50
N ARG A 193 17.62 7.75 14.29
CA ARG A 193 17.92 8.84 15.24
C ARG A 193 17.83 10.22 14.58
N ALA A 194 18.46 10.38 13.42
CA ALA A 194 18.49 11.63 12.68
C ALA A 194 17.08 12.09 12.25
N PHE A 195 16.22 11.16 11.82
CA PHE A 195 14.84 11.50 11.46
C PHE A 195 14.02 11.90 12.68
N LEU A 196 14.09 11.12 13.76
CA LEU A 196 13.34 11.39 14.99
C LEU A 196 13.75 12.74 15.60
N ASP A 197 15.04 13.06 15.64
CA ASP A 197 15.52 14.37 16.11
C ASP A 197 15.02 15.50 15.22
N GLY A 198 15.10 15.31 13.89
CA GLY A 198 14.58 16.28 12.92
C GLY A 198 13.06 16.48 13.00
N ALA A 199 12.33 15.47 13.51
CA ALA A 199 10.89 15.52 13.75
C ALA A 199 10.51 16.04 15.16
N GLY A 200 11.50 16.35 16.01
CA GLY A 200 11.27 16.88 17.36
C GLY A 200 11.12 15.82 18.46
N PHE A 201 11.48 14.57 18.19
CA PHE A 201 11.39 13.44 19.13
C PHE A 201 12.77 13.07 19.72
N GLY A 202 13.49 14.06 20.27
CA GLY A 202 14.85 13.87 20.77
C GLY A 202 14.98 12.94 22.00
N ASP A 203 13.89 12.74 22.73
CA ASP A 203 13.75 11.86 23.89
C ASP A 203 13.22 10.46 23.54
N ARG A 204 12.75 10.25 22.31
CA ARG A 204 12.23 8.98 21.83
C ARG A 204 13.36 8.05 21.41
N GLU A 205 13.30 6.77 21.79
CA GLU A 205 14.31 5.76 21.39
C GLU A 205 14.33 5.55 19.86
N GLU A 206 15.51 5.27 19.29
CA GLU A 206 15.62 4.89 17.88
C GLU A 206 14.84 3.60 17.60
N GLY A 207 14.07 3.56 16.52
CA GLY A 207 13.13 2.47 16.27
C GLY A 207 11.69 2.74 16.73
N ASP A 208 11.47 3.64 17.69
CA ASP A 208 10.13 3.97 18.20
C ASP A 208 9.42 4.94 17.25
N LEU A 209 8.35 4.47 16.61
CA LEU A 209 7.57 5.25 15.65
C LEU A 209 6.47 6.11 16.29
N GLY A 210 6.28 6.03 17.61
CA GLY A 210 5.14 6.60 18.30
C GLY A 210 3.86 5.78 18.06
N PRO A 211 2.67 6.32 18.40
CA PRO A 211 1.39 5.61 18.35
C PRO A 211 0.84 5.45 16.91
N VAL A 212 1.61 4.89 16.00
CA VAL A 212 1.27 4.69 14.58
C VAL A 212 0.36 3.48 14.37
N TYR A 213 -0.37 3.47 13.24
CA TYR A 213 -1.14 2.35 12.68
C TYR A 213 -1.63 1.29 13.67
N GLY A 214 -0.84 0.23 13.90
CA GLY A 214 -1.21 -0.90 14.76
C GLY A 214 -1.61 -0.46 16.16
N PHE A 215 -0.90 0.50 16.74
CA PHE A 215 -1.29 1.08 18.03
C PHE A 215 -2.70 1.65 17.98
N GLN A 216 -3.05 2.39 16.93
CA GLN A 216 -4.42 2.90 16.79
C GLN A 216 -5.42 1.77 16.53
N TRP A 217 -5.05 0.73 15.79
CA TRP A 217 -5.95 -0.40 15.52
C TRP A 217 -6.33 -1.17 16.78
N ARG A 218 -5.39 -1.30 17.73
CA ARG A 218 -5.56 -2.12 18.93
C ARG A 218 -5.79 -1.31 20.21
N HIS A 219 -5.36 -0.05 20.24
CA HIS A 219 -5.25 0.79 21.44
C HIS A 219 -5.61 2.26 21.21
N THR A 220 -6.44 2.61 20.21
CA THR A 220 -6.76 4.04 19.96
C THR A 220 -7.34 4.71 21.21
N GLY A 221 -6.89 5.93 21.49
CA GLY A 221 -7.25 6.68 22.70
C GLY A 221 -6.47 6.30 23.96
N ALA A 222 -5.62 5.26 23.94
CA ALA A 222 -4.66 5.01 25.01
C ALA A 222 -3.56 6.07 24.99
N LYS A 223 -3.06 6.46 26.18
CA LYS A 223 -1.93 7.38 26.28
C LYS A 223 -0.64 6.66 25.94
N TYR A 224 -0.04 7.01 24.80
CA TYR A 224 1.28 6.49 24.42
C TYR A 224 2.37 6.94 25.39
N THR A 225 3.29 6.04 25.70
CA THR A 225 4.48 6.28 26.51
C THR A 225 5.72 5.96 25.69
N ASP A 226 5.96 4.68 25.43
CA ASP A 226 7.03 4.18 24.56
C ASP A 226 6.61 2.89 23.85
N MET A 227 7.46 2.41 22.93
CA MET A 227 7.23 1.19 22.14
C MET A 227 7.37 -0.13 22.91
N LYS A 228 7.79 -0.11 24.19
CA LYS A 228 8.05 -1.31 25.01
C LYS A 228 6.97 -1.52 26.08
N ALA A 229 6.18 -0.50 26.38
CA ALA A 229 5.10 -0.57 27.35
C ALA A 229 4.01 -1.58 26.95
N ASP A 230 3.35 -2.17 27.96
CA ASP A 230 2.19 -3.04 27.76
C ASP A 230 0.90 -2.21 27.70
N TYR A 231 0.27 -2.19 26.52
CA TYR A 231 -1.00 -1.50 26.28
C TYR A 231 -2.22 -2.43 26.35
N THR A 232 -2.06 -3.66 26.85
CA THR A 232 -3.16 -4.62 26.99
C THR A 232 -4.33 -4.02 27.78
N GLY A 233 -5.53 -4.06 27.19
CA GLY A 233 -6.75 -3.50 27.79
C GLY A 233 -6.83 -1.97 27.81
N GLN A 234 -5.84 -1.26 27.25
CA GLN A 234 -5.86 0.19 27.12
C GLN A 234 -6.45 0.63 25.77
N GLY A 235 -7.20 1.74 25.78
CA GLY A 235 -7.82 2.29 24.59
C GLY A 235 -8.96 1.43 24.05
N VAL A 236 -9.25 1.58 22.75
CA VAL A 236 -10.27 0.79 22.04
C VAL A 236 -9.59 -0.12 21.03
N ASP A 237 -9.83 -1.43 21.14
CA ASP A 237 -9.43 -2.43 20.15
C ASP A 237 -10.43 -2.46 18.99
N GLN A 238 -10.16 -1.64 17.97
CA GLN A 238 -11.01 -1.50 16.80
C GLN A 238 -11.06 -2.80 15.98
N LEU A 239 -9.92 -3.46 15.81
CA LEU A 239 -9.84 -4.70 15.03
C LEU A 239 -10.67 -5.81 15.67
N GLN A 240 -10.53 -6.02 16.99
CA GLN A 240 -11.32 -7.03 17.70
C GLN A 240 -12.82 -6.70 17.64
N LYS A 241 -13.18 -5.42 17.87
CA LYS A 241 -14.58 -4.97 17.80
C LYS A 241 -15.19 -5.23 16.42
N ILE A 242 -14.45 -5.03 15.34
CA ILE A 242 -14.92 -5.34 13.97
C ILE A 242 -15.12 -6.84 13.80
N ILE A 243 -14.15 -7.66 14.21
CA ILE A 243 -14.25 -9.13 14.11
C ILE A 243 -15.48 -9.65 14.86
N ASP A 244 -15.73 -9.13 16.07
CA ASP A 244 -16.90 -9.50 16.87
C ASP A 244 -18.19 -9.04 16.20
N THR A 245 -18.21 -7.80 15.69
CA THR A 245 -19.37 -7.25 14.99
C THR A 245 -19.71 -8.05 13.74
N ILE A 246 -18.72 -8.44 12.93
CA ILE A 246 -18.95 -9.29 11.74
C ILE A 246 -19.62 -10.61 12.13
N LYS A 247 -19.21 -11.21 13.25
CA LYS A 247 -19.76 -12.50 13.72
C LYS A 247 -21.17 -12.39 14.27
N THR A 248 -21.51 -11.26 14.92
CA THR A 248 -22.79 -11.12 15.63
C THR A 248 -23.83 -10.26 14.90
N ASN A 249 -23.39 -9.30 14.08
CA ASN A 249 -24.21 -8.34 13.36
C ASN A 249 -23.55 -7.93 12.03
N PRO A 250 -23.45 -8.84 11.04
CA PRO A 250 -22.73 -8.60 9.79
C PRO A 250 -23.29 -7.45 8.94
N ASP A 251 -24.55 -7.08 9.12
CA ASP A 251 -25.21 -5.97 8.40
C ASP A 251 -24.88 -4.58 9.00
N ASP A 252 -24.06 -4.53 10.05
CA ASP A 252 -23.68 -3.28 10.72
C ASP A 252 -22.90 -2.35 9.78
N ARG A 253 -23.35 -1.10 9.68
CA ARG A 253 -22.76 -0.11 8.76
C ARG A 253 -21.64 0.71 9.38
N ARG A 254 -21.17 0.34 10.56
CA ARG A 254 -20.18 1.07 11.39
C ARG A 254 -18.91 0.25 11.62
N MET A 255 -18.70 -0.82 10.85
CA MET A 255 -17.48 -1.63 10.85
C MET A 255 -16.31 -0.87 10.21
N VAL A 256 -15.85 0.19 10.87
CA VAL A 256 -14.79 1.10 10.42
C VAL A 256 -13.61 1.03 11.39
N MET A 257 -12.40 0.90 10.86
CA MET A 257 -11.14 0.99 11.59
C MET A 257 -10.37 2.21 11.09
N SER A 258 -9.90 3.06 12.00
CA SER A 258 -9.15 4.28 11.67
C SER A 258 -7.80 4.33 12.39
N ALA A 259 -6.74 4.59 11.63
CA ALA A 259 -5.44 5.00 12.18
C ALA A 259 -5.33 6.53 12.32
N TRP A 260 -6.28 7.29 11.77
CA TRP A 260 -6.27 8.75 11.78
C TRP A 260 -6.79 9.32 13.11
N ASN A 261 -5.95 9.26 14.15
CA ASN A 261 -6.25 9.89 15.44
C ASN A 261 -5.68 11.31 15.51
N VAL A 262 -6.57 12.31 15.52
CA VAL A 262 -6.21 13.74 15.51
C VAL A 262 -5.35 14.14 16.71
N THR A 263 -5.57 13.54 17.88
CA THR A 263 -4.80 13.88 19.09
C THR A 263 -3.38 13.34 19.04
N ASP A 264 -3.19 12.20 18.38
CA ASP A 264 -1.94 11.45 18.41
C ASP A 264 -1.07 11.70 17.17
N ILE A 265 -1.62 12.28 16.09
CA ILE A 265 -0.85 12.63 14.89
C ILE A 265 0.44 13.40 15.21
N PRO A 266 0.45 14.42 16.09
CA PRO A 266 1.69 15.11 16.46
C PRO A 266 2.71 14.24 17.20
N LEU A 267 2.31 13.09 17.72
CA LEU A 267 3.18 12.13 18.41
C LEU A 267 3.73 11.07 17.46
N MET A 268 3.25 10.95 16.23
CA MET A 268 3.69 9.91 15.29
C MET A 268 4.93 10.34 14.52
N ALA A 269 5.84 9.40 14.23
CA ALA A 269 6.99 9.65 13.36
C ALA A 269 6.54 10.18 11.98
N LEU A 270 5.46 9.61 11.44
CA LEU A 270 4.73 10.15 10.30
C LEU A 270 3.23 9.89 10.45
N PRO A 271 2.35 10.83 10.03
CA PRO A 271 0.92 10.58 10.01
C PRO A 271 0.55 9.46 9.03
N PRO A 272 -0.47 8.63 9.32
CA PRO A 272 -0.76 7.45 8.50
C PRO A 272 -1.23 7.82 7.10
N CYS A 273 -0.75 7.12 6.07
CA CYS A 273 -1.14 7.33 4.68
C CYS A 273 -2.45 6.60 4.36
N HIS A 274 -2.57 5.35 4.78
CA HIS A 274 -3.82 4.59 4.76
C HIS A 274 -4.58 4.85 6.07
N CYS A 275 -5.50 5.81 6.01
CA CYS A 275 -6.08 6.44 7.19
C CYS A 275 -7.17 5.59 7.84
N LEU A 276 -8.03 4.97 7.03
CA LEU A 276 -9.16 4.19 7.51
C LEU A 276 -9.52 3.08 6.53
N CYS A 277 -10.17 2.04 7.04
CA CYS A 277 -10.85 1.05 6.24
C CYS A 277 -12.23 0.72 6.79
N GLN A 278 -13.16 0.39 5.89
CA GLN A 278 -14.51 -0.04 6.22
C GLN A 278 -14.75 -1.45 5.70
N PHE A 279 -15.35 -2.30 6.52
CA PHE A 279 -15.79 -3.63 6.14
C PHE A 279 -17.27 -3.65 5.78
N TYR A 280 -17.62 -4.54 4.87
CA TYR A 280 -18.99 -4.76 4.40
C TYR A 280 -19.22 -6.25 4.19
N VAL A 281 -20.35 -6.76 4.67
CA VAL A 281 -20.76 -8.16 4.46
C VAL A 281 -22.02 -8.18 3.62
N ALA A 282 -22.03 -9.01 2.58
CA ALA A 282 -23.23 -9.36 1.82
C ALA A 282 -23.08 -10.76 1.24
N ASP A 283 -24.16 -11.53 1.19
CA ASP A 283 -24.19 -12.86 0.58
C ASP A 283 -23.10 -13.83 1.10
N GLY A 284 -22.74 -13.69 2.38
CA GLY A 284 -21.67 -14.48 3.02
C GLY A 284 -20.25 -14.10 2.59
N GLU A 285 -20.07 -12.96 1.93
CA GLU A 285 -18.80 -12.43 1.47
C GLU A 285 -18.40 -11.16 2.21
N LEU A 286 -17.15 -11.08 2.65
CA LEU A 286 -16.54 -9.91 3.26
C LEU A 286 -15.79 -9.08 2.21
N SER A 287 -16.13 -7.79 2.14
CA SER A 287 -15.44 -6.79 1.33
C SER A 287 -14.79 -5.72 2.22
N CYS A 288 -13.77 -5.04 1.70
CA CYS A 288 -13.08 -3.96 2.40
C CYS A 288 -12.94 -2.73 1.48
N GLN A 289 -13.11 -1.54 2.05
CA GLN A 289 -12.81 -0.27 1.39
C GLN A 289 -11.68 0.43 2.16
N LEU A 290 -10.68 0.95 1.45
CA LEU A 290 -9.52 1.60 2.01
C LEU A 290 -9.47 3.06 1.56
N TYR A 291 -9.41 3.98 2.51
CA TYR A 291 -9.14 5.38 2.19
C TYR A 291 -7.67 5.71 2.44
N GLN A 292 -6.99 6.21 1.40
CA GLN A 292 -5.57 6.52 1.43
C GLN A 292 -5.33 7.98 1.02
N ARG A 293 -5.04 8.84 1.99
CA ARG A 293 -4.89 10.30 1.77
C ARG A 293 -3.72 10.67 0.86
N SER A 294 -2.74 9.78 0.71
CA SER A 294 -1.52 10.00 -0.07
C SER A 294 -1.02 8.67 -0.61
N ALA A 295 -0.87 8.59 -1.93
CA ALA A 295 -0.70 7.36 -2.67
C ALA A 295 0.45 7.52 -3.69
N ASP A 296 1.63 7.01 -3.34
CA ASP A 296 2.71 6.84 -4.32
C ASP A 296 2.37 5.65 -5.23
N MET A 297 2.04 5.96 -6.49
CA MET A 297 1.71 4.93 -7.49
C MET A 297 2.88 4.01 -7.80
N GLY A 298 4.14 4.45 -7.67
CA GLY A 298 5.31 3.67 -8.08
C GLY A 298 5.66 2.54 -7.11
N LEU A 299 5.69 2.83 -5.80
CA LEU A 299 6.09 1.87 -4.76
C LEU A 299 4.98 1.58 -3.75
N GLY A 300 4.32 2.62 -3.24
CA GLY A 300 3.35 2.51 -2.15
C GLY A 300 2.07 1.76 -2.53
N VAL A 301 1.36 2.21 -3.56
CA VAL A 301 0.04 1.69 -3.94
C VAL A 301 0.03 0.18 -4.20
N PRO A 302 0.97 -0.41 -4.97
CA PRO A 302 1.02 -1.87 -5.14
C PRO A 302 1.18 -2.63 -3.81
N PHE A 303 1.96 -2.07 -2.89
CA PHE A 303 2.16 -2.63 -1.55
C PHE A 303 0.89 -2.53 -0.70
N ASN A 304 0.20 -1.38 -0.72
CA ASN A 304 -1.03 -1.15 0.02
C ASN A 304 -2.19 -2.01 -0.50
N ILE A 305 -2.29 -2.23 -1.82
CA ILE A 305 -3.27 -3.16 -2.42
C ILE A 305 -3.06 -4.57 -1.84
N ALA A 306 -1.82 -5.07 -1.86
CA ALA A 306 -1.52 -6.40 -1.33
C ALA A 306 -1.79 -6.50 0.19
N SER A 307 -1.43 -5.46 0.96
CA SER A 307 -1.62 -5.44 2.41
C SER A 307 -3.09 -5.52 2.83
N TYR A 308 -3.96 -4.70 2.25
CA TYR A 308 -5.38 -4.70 2.60
C TYR A 308 -6.16 -5.86 1.97
N ALA A 309 -5.70 -6.41 0.85
CA ALA A 309 -6.21 -7.68 0.32
C ALA A 309 -5.93 -8.82 1.31
N LEU A 310 -4.70 -8.88 1.84
CA LEU A 310 -4.32 -9.87 2.85
C LEU A 310 -5.11 -9.69 4.14
N LEU A 311 -5.26 -8.45 4.64
CA LEU A 311 -6.08 -8.16 5.82
C LEU A 311 -7.52 -8.67 5.64
N THR A 312 -8.12 -8.40 4.48
CA THR A 312 -9.49 -8.84 4.15
C THR A 312 -9.59 -10.37 4.15
N CYS A 313 -8.62 -11.06 3.54
CA CYS A 313 -8.54 -12.52 3.57
C CYS A 313 -8.43 -13.07 5.00
N MET A 314 -7.60 -12.45 5.84
CA MET A 314 -7.41 -12.87 7.24
C MET A 314 -8.68 -12.69 8.06
N VAL A 315 -9.33 -11.52 7.95
CA VAL A 315 -10.58 -11.23 8.68
C VAL A 315 -11.69 -12.18 8.22
N ALA A 316 -11.89 -12.36 6.91
CA ALA A 316 -12.89 -13.29 6.37
C ALA A 316 -12.68 -14.71 6.91
N LYS A 317 -11.42 -15.17 6.96
CA LYS A 317 -11.08 -16.50 7.48
C LYS A 317 -11.45 -16.66 8.96
N VAL A 318 -11.15 -15.67 9.82
CA VAL A 318 -11.44 -15.79 11.26
C VAL A 318 -12.90 -15.51 11.62
N THR A 319 -13.69 -14.98 10.69
CA THR A 319 -15.14 -14.77 10.84
C THR A 319 -15.98 -15.82 10.10
N GLY A 320 -15.36 -16.75 9.38
CA GLY A 320 -16.06 -17.83 8.66
C GLY A 320 -16.74 -17.39 7.37
N LEU A 321 -16.34 -16.24 6.80
CA LEU A 321 -16.88 -15.69 5.57
C LEU A 321 -15.98 -16.02 4.37
N LYS A 322 -16.58 -15.95 3.17
CA LYS A 322 -15.82 -15.88 1.91
C LYS A 322 -15.30 -14.46 1.71
N VAL A 323 -14.30 -14.31 0.85
CA VAL A 323 -13.82 -13.00 0.44
C VAL A 323 -14.59 -12.51 -0.79
N GLY A 324 -14.95 -11.21 -0.81
CA GLY A 324 -15.69 -10.56 -1.88
C GLY A 324 -14.82 -9.62 -2.73
N ILE A 325 -15.10 -8.32 -2.69
CA ILE A 325 -14.31 -7.27 -3.37
C ILE A 325 -13.27 -6.72 -2.38
N ALA A 326 -12.01 -6.78 -2.78
CA ALA A 326 -10.86 -6.49 -1.97
C ALA A 326 -10.81 -5.04 -1.49
N ILE A 327 -10.87 -4.07 -2.40
CA ILE A 327 -10.40 -2.72 -2.07
C ILE A 327 -11.01 -1.72 -3.03
N SER A 328 -11.72 -0.72 -2.51
CA SER A 328 -11.83 0.60 -3.13
C SER A 328 -10.73 1.47 -2.55
N LEU A 329 -9.66 1.77 -3.30
CA LEU A 329 -8.72 2.84 -2.94
C LEU A 329 -9.37 4.17 -3.29
N SER A 330 -9.40 5.15 -2.40
CA SER A 330 -9.93 6.50 -2.64
C SER A 330 -9.08 7.56 -1.98
#